data_AF-A0AAD7MLA8-F1
#
_entry.id   AF-A0AAD7MLA8-F1
#
_cell.length_a   1.000
_cell.length_b   1.000
_cell.length_c   1.000
_cell.angle_alpha   90.00
_cell.angle_beta   90.00
_cell.angle_gamma   90.00
#
_symmetry.space_group_name_H-M   'P 1'
#
loop_
_entity.id
_entity.type
_entity.pdbx_description
1 polymer ?
#
loop_
_entity_poly.entity_id
_entity_poly.type
_entity_poly.pdbx_seq_one_letter_code
_entity_poly.pdbx_strand_id
1 'polypeptide(L)'
;MAAGGRELEEFLLEDDLDVGDFRKAAVVIEQRVTADVESEDTDRMAAGDIEDKADDDLAAHVLSWFYGDITGAFILNEDAGGDADDKQCYETHLLVNPIPFTKFGQAGDWLHCSATGTCKEMCEDTGDTGDNEPIFVKACFNLYKRYGLQLFTRAARRETYQDCVVFYYITHRIKRDGAQMDTRADWALLTQFERYEWEHQTILGKWNCLTLYGCDTEECPERKALEALREKRVRGVRDPVVEKRLEDWGAKPKACSTCESSSYCSAACQRAHWLVHKPECLKNRKFSKRS
;
A
#
# COMPACT_ATOMS: atom_id res chain seq x y z
N MET A 1 21.92 -2.55 -12.35
CA MET A 1 20.49 -2.23 -12.54
C MET A 1 19.82 -2.51 -11.20
N ALA A 2 19.38 -1.45 -10.51
CA ALA A 2 18.07 -0.83 -10.73
C ALA A 2 16.99 -1.79 -10.18
N ALA A 3 16.31 -1.44 -9.10
CA ALA A 3 15.25 -0.47 -9.20
C ALA A 3 15.11 0.37 -7.92
N GLY A 4 14.84 1.67 -8.08
CA GLY A 4 14.30 2.54 -7.04
C GLY A 4 15.28 3.43 -6.27
N GLY A 5 16.60 3.19 -6.32
CA GLY A 5 17.55 3.94 -5.50
C GLY A 5 17.92 5.32 -6.05
N ARG A 6 18.39 5.39 -7.30
CA ARG A 6 18.97 6.63 -7.83
C ARG A 6 17.92 7.59 -8.38
N GLU A 7 16.86 7.09 -9.01
CA GLU A 7 15.80 7.95 -9.59
C GLU A 7 14.95 8.62 -8.50
N LEU A 8 14.71 7.95 -7.38
CA LEU A 8 14.00 8.55 -6.23
C LEU A 8 14.87 9.56 -5.49
N GLU A 9 16.18 9.29 -5.40
CA GLU A 9 17.16 10.18 -4.77
C GLU A 9 17.46 11.39 -5.66
N GLU A 10 17.53 11.22 -6.98
CA GLU A 10 17.61 12.29 -7.99
C GLU A 10 16.35 13.17 -7.92
N PHE A 11 15.15 12.57 -7.87
CA PHE A 11 13.88 13.30 -7.72
C PHE A 11 13.72 14.03 -6.37
N LEU A 12 14.22 13.46 -5.26
CA LEU A 12 14.06 14.05 -3.92
C LEU A 12 15.18 15.01 -3.52
N LEU A 13 16.39 14.85 -4.07
CA LEU A 13 17.60 15.55 -3.61
C LEU A 13 18.36 16.32 -4.70
N GLU A 14 18.25 15.95 -5.97
CA GLU A 14 19.00 16.59 -7.07
C GLU A 14 18.15 17.50 -7.94
N ASP A 15 16.87 17.15 -8.17
CA ASP A 15 15.89 18.09 -8.71
C ASP A 15 15.45 19.03 -7.59
N ASP A 16 15.55 20.34 -7.82
CA ASP A 16 14.90 21.33 -6.97
C ASP A 16 13.40 21.01 -6.99
N LEU A 17 12.94 20.35 -5.92
CA LEU A 17 11.53 20.14 -5.64
C LEU A 17 10.91 21.54 -5.52
N ASP A 18 10.43 22.06 -6.66
CA ASP A 18 9.90 23.41 -6.82
C ASP A 18 8.49 23.53 -6.22
N VAL A 19 8.35 22.97 -5.01
CA VAL A 19 7.09 22.70 -4.34
C VAL A 19 6.46 24.02 -3.95
N GLY A 20 5.46 24.41 -4.74
CA GLY A 20 4.61 25.56 -4.47
C GLY A 20 4.95 26.80 -5.27
N ASP A 21 6.01 26.82 -6.09
CA ASP A 21 6.27 27.94 -6.99
C ASP A 21 5.33 27.90 -8.20
N PHE A 22 4.98 26.70 -8.70
CA PHE A 22 3.88 26.60 -9.68
C PHE A 22 2.54 26.98 -9.07
N ARG A 23 2.31 26.73 -7.77
CA ARG A 23 1.09 27.20 -7.08
C ARG A 23 1.04 28.73 -6.96
N LYS A 24 2.15 29.38 -6.61
CA LYS A 24 2.22 30.84 -6.58
C LYS A 24 2.04 31.41 -7.98
N ALA A 25 2.66 30.79 -8.99
CA ALA A 25 2.53 31.18 -10.39
C ALA A 25 1.09 31.00 -10.90
N ALA A 26 0.42 29.89 -10.58
CA ALA A 26 -0.96 29.61 -10.94
C ALA A 26 -1.89 30.71 -10.40
N VAL A 27 -1.78 31.04 -9.11
CA VAL A 27 -2.59 32.10 -8.49
C VAL A 27 -2.36 33.47 -9.15
N VAL A 28 -1.11 33.81 -9.46
CA VAL A 28 -0.78 35.09 -10.11
C VAL A 28 -1.29 35.14 -11.55
N ILE A 29 -1.16 34.04 -12.30
CA ILE A 29 -1.60 33.94 -13.70
C ILE A 29 -3.12 33.93 -13.78
N GLU A 30 -3.81 33.18 -12.93
CA GLU A 30 -5.27 33.16 -12.83
C GLU A 30 -5.83 34.55 -12.52
N GLN A 31 -5.24 35.26 -11.54
CA GLN A 31 -5.62 36.63 -11.21
C GLN A 31 -5.43 37.58 -12.39
N ARG A 32 -4.34 37.43 -13.14
CA ARG A 32 -4.05 38.25 -14.32
C ARG A 32 -5.04 37.99 -15.46
N VAL A 33 -5.29 36.72 -15.77
CA VAL A 33 -6.26 36.31 -16.81
C VAL A 33 -7.67 36.74 -16.44
N THR A 34 -8.04 36.66 -15.17
CA THR A 34 -9.37 37.09 -14.68
C THR A 34 -9.54 38.60 -14.72
N ALA A 35 -8.48 39.37 -14.41
CA ALA A 35 -8.52 40.82 -14.41
C ALA A 35 -8.52 41.44 -15.82
N ASP A 36 -8.00 40.72 -16.82
CA ASP A 36 -7.94 41.16 -18.20
C ASP A 36 -9.17 40.70 -19.00
N VAL A 37 -10.08 41.63 -19.29
CA VAL A 37 -11.30 41.36 -20.07
C VAL A 37 -10.96 40.97 -21.52
N GLU A 38 -9.78 41.34 -22.02
CA GLU A 38 -9.32 41.01 -23.36
C GLU A 38 -8.51 39.70 -23.41
N SER A 39 -8.40 38.95 -22.30
CA SER A 39 -7.63 37.68 -22.28
C SER A 39 -8.08 36.75 -23.41
N GLU A 40 -7.14 36.31 -24.24
CA GLU A 40 -7.44 35.40 -25.34
C GLU A 40 -7.51 33.95 -24.86
N ASP A 41 -8.07 33.06 -25.68
CA ASP A 41 -8.13 31.63 -25.34
C ASP A 41 -6.73 31.03 -25.12
N THR A 42 -5.70 31.59 -25.77
CA THR A 42 -4.30 31.21 -25.56
C THR A 42 -3.83 31.48 -24.12
N ASP A 43 -4.22 32.63 -23.54
CA ASP A 43 -3.84 32.99 -22.17
C ASP A 43 -4.53 32.07 -21.15
N ARG A 44 -5.78 31.70 -21.43
CA ARG A 44 -6.55 30.76 -20.60
C ARG A 44 -5.98 29.34 -20.66
N MET A 45 -5.54 28.89 -21.84
CA MET A 45 -4.89 27.58 -21.95
C MET A 45 -3.55 27.56 -21.20
N ALA A 46 -2.74 28.63 -21.33
CA ALA A 46 -1.49 28.73 -20.58
C ALA A 46 -1.71 28.78 -19.05
N ALA A 47 -2.81 29.40 -18.59
CA ALA A 47 -3.21 29.34 -17.18
C ALA A 47 -3.56 27.92 -16.74
N GLY A 48 -4.31 27.17 -17.57
CA GLY A 48 -4.62 25.75 -17.33
C GLY A 48 -3.37 24.88 -17.24
N ASP A 49 -2.39 25.07 -18.13
CA ASP A 49 -1.13 24.32 -18.11
C ASP A 49 -0.32 24.57 -16.81
N ILE A 50 -0.40 25.79 -16.25
CA ILE A 50 0.27 26.13 -14.98
C ILE A 50 -0.55 25.57 -13.80
N GLU A 51 -1.88 25.57 -13.88
CA GLU A 51 -2.76 24.97 -12.88
C GLU A 51 -2.55 23.46 -12.76
N ASP A 52 -2.44 22.75 -13.89
CA ASP A 52 -2.13 21.32 -13.90
C ASP A 52 -0.79 21.03 -13.21
N LYS A 53 0.24 21.84 -13.46
CA LYS A 53 1.53 21.74 -12.77
C LYS A 53 1.43 22.08 -11.28
N ALA A 54 0.59 23.04 -10.91
CA ALA A 54 0.33 23.38 -9.52
C ALA A 54 -0.39 22.27 -8.74
N ASP A 55 -1.21 21.47 -9.43
CA ASP A 55 -1.86 20.28 -8.89
C ASP A 55 -0.88 19.11 -8.72
N ASP A 56 0.05 18.93 -9.65
CA ASP A 56 1.18 18.00 -9.51
C ASP A 56 2.08 18.39 -8.33
N ASP A 57 2.40 19.68 -8.18
CA ASP A 57 3.09 20.27 -7.02
C ASP A 57 2.35 19.96 -5.71
N LEU A 58 1.02 20.08 -5.69
CA LEU A 58 0.21 19.79 -4.52
C LEU A 58 0.30 18.30 -4.16
N ALA A 59 0.29 17.42 -5.16
CA ALA A 59 0.48 15.99 -4.93
C ALA A 59 1.87 15.70 -4.34
N ALA A 60 2.93 16.30 -4.90
CA ALA A 60 4.29 16.18 -4.39
C ALA A 60 4.41 16.73 -2.95
N HIS A 61 3.79 17.88 -2.67
CA HIS A 61 3.74 18.47 -1.32
C HIS A 61 3.02 17.56 -0.32
N VAL A 62 1.87 17.01 -0.69
CA VAL A 62 1.12 16.08 0.18
C VAL A 62 1.92 14.81 0.41
N LEU A 63 2.62 14.32 -0.61
CA LEU A 63 3.48 13.15 -0.53
C LEU A 63 4.70 13.41 0.38
N SER A 64 5.31 14.60 0.32
CA SER A 64 6.42 14.96 1.21
C SER A 64 5.99 15.02 2.68
N TRP A 65 4.79 15.53 2.97
CA TRP A 65 4.21 15.46 4.32
C TRP A 65 3.88 14.02 4.74
N PHE A 66 3.35 13.20 3.83
CA PHE A 66 3.09 11.79 4.09
C PHE A 66 4.38 11.02 4.42
N TYR A 67 5.45 11.21 3.63
CA TYR A 67 6.76 10.63 3.91
C TYR A 67 7.38 11.20 5.18
N GLY A 68 7.23 12.50 5.43
CA GLY A 68 7.68 13.13 6.67
C GLY A 68 6.96 12.57 7.90
N ASP A 69 5.66 12.31 7.80
CA ASP A 69 4.85 11.73 8.87
C ASP A 69 5.15 10.24 9.07
N ILE A 70 5.38 9.48 7.99
CA ILE A 70 5.87 8.10 8.08
C ILE A 70 7.25 8.07 8.73
N THR A 71 8.18 8.89 8.25
CA THR A 71 9.55 8.95 8.76
C THR A 71 9.58 9.41 10.21
N GLY A 72 8.80 10.43 10.57
CA GLY A 72 8.62 10.87 11.94
C GLY A 72 7.99 9.79 12.83
N ALA A 73 7.04 9.02 12.32
CA ALA A 73 6.48 7.88 13.05
C ALA A 73 7.51 6.74 13.26
N PHE A 74 8.46 6.56 12.34
CA PHE A 74 9.59 5.64 12.51
C PHE A 74 10.63 6.16 13.52
N ILE A 75 11.01 7.44 13.45
CA ILE A 75 12.01 8.07 14.35
C ILE A 75 11.47 8.20 15.78
N LEU A 76 10.21 8.62 15.93
CA LEU A 76 9.58 8.80 17.25
C LEU A 76 9.05 7.48 17.84
N ASN A 77 9.42 6.34 17.25
CA ASN A 77 9.09 5.02 17.78
C ASN A 77 10.09 4.55 18.87
N GLU A 78 10.91 5.46 19.41
CA GLU A 78 11.89 5.21 20.49
C GLU A 78 11.28 5.07 21.89
N ASP A 79 10.02 4.65 22.01
CA ASP A 79 9.51 4.08 23.27
C ASP A 79 9.85 2.58 23.33
N ALA A 80 11.11 2.23 23.07
CA ALA A 80 11.69 1.02 23.62
C ALA A 80 12.23 1.40 24.99
N GLY A 81 11.59 0.92 26.05
CA GLY A 81 11.93 1.19 27.45
C GLY A 81 13.32 0.70 27.85
N GLY A 82 14.38 1.31 27.32
CA GLY A 82 15.74 1.17 27.79
C GLY A 82 15.93 1.95 29.08
N ASP A 83 16.50 1.29 30.09
CA ASP A 83 16.84 1.88 31.38
C ASP A 83 17.61 3.19 31.22
N ALA A 84 17.34 4.13 32.14
CA ALA A 84 17.81 5.51 32.10
C ALA A 84 19.34 5.69 32.06
N ASP A 85 20.12 4.62 32.32
CA ASP A 85 21.59 4.65 32.30
C ASP A 85 22.18 4.70 30.87
N ASP A 86 21.47 4.22 29.84
CA ASP A 86 21.98 4.26 28.46
C ASP A 86 21.87 5.67 27.82
N LYS A 87 21.06 6.57 28.39
CA LYS A 87 20.93 7.94 27.88
C LYS A 87 22.20 8.78 28.02
N GLN A 88 23.05 8.47 29.00
CA GLN A 88 24.26 9.26 29.26
C GLN A 88 25.44 8.89 28.33
N CYS A 89 25.39 7.73 27.68
CA CYS A 89 26.42 7.29 26.74
C CYS A 89 26.28 7.97 25.35
N TYR A 90 25.07 8.39 24.98
CA TYR A 90 24.79 8.97 23.65
C TYR A 90 25.05 10.48 23.53
N GLU A 91 24.89 11.26 24.61
CA GLU A 91 25.21 12.70 24.57
C GLU A 91 26.72 12.98 24.36
N THR A 92 27.58 12.00 24.69
CA THR A 92 29.04 12.16 24.57
C THR A 92 29.59 11.71 23.20
N HIS A 93 28.81 10.97 22.40
CA HIS A 93 29.27 10.39 21.13
C HIS A 93 28.81 11.11 19.85
N LEU A 94 27.91 12.09 19.93
CA LEU A 94 27.42 12.85 18.77
C LEU A 94 28.40 13.91 18.22
N LEU A 95 29.59 14.10 18.83
CA LEU A 95 30.57 15.09 18.38
C LEU A 95 31.81 14.53 17.68
N VAL A 96 32.00 13.20 17.59
CA VAL A 96 33.23 12.65 16.98
C VAL A 96 32.96 11.33 16.24
N ASN A 97 32.80 11.45 14.91
CA ASN A 97 32.80 10.42 13.84
C ASN A 97 31.44 9.88 13.34
N PRO A 98 31.24 9.79 12.00
CA PRO A 98 30.03 9.26 11.40
C PRO A 98 30.04 7.71 11.33
N ILE A 99 28.87 7.10 11.58
CA ILE A 99 28.57 5.68 11.37
C ILE A 99 27.88 5.53 9.99
N PRO A 100 28.22 4.52 9.16
CA PRO A 100 27.75 4.43 7.79
C PRO A 100 26.28 3.97 7.68
N PHE A 101 25.48 4.76 6.97
CA PHE A 101 24.10 4.48 6.58
C PHE A 101 24.05 3.54 5.38
N THR A 102 23.64 2.28 5.59
CA THR A 102 23.23 1.37 4.52
C THR A 102 22.00 0.59 5.00
N LYS A 103 20.84 0.81 4.36
CA LYS A 103 19.55 0.03 4.38
C LYS A 103 18.30 0.93 4.44
N PHE A 104 18.10 1.82 3.46
CA PHE A 104 16.87 2.64 3.36
C PHE A 104 16.05 2.46 2.07
N GLY A 105 16.54 1.73 1.06
CA GLY A 105 15.84 1.50 -0.23
C GLY A 105 14.69 0.49 -0.19
N GLN A 106 13.96 0.40 0.92
CA GLN A 106 13.12 -0.75 1.24
C GLN A 106 11.63 -0.34 1.42
N ALA A 107 11.29 0.91 1.75
CA ALA A 107 9.93 1.32 2.15
C ALA A 107 8.77 1.07 1.14
N GLY A 108 9.01 1.11 -0.17
CA GLY A 108 7.99 0.82 -1.20
C GLY A 108 7.66 -0.67 -1.29
N ASP A 109 8.69 -1.51 -1.24
CA ASP A 109 8.55 -2.96 -1.09
C ASP A 109 7.92 -3.32 0.27
N TRP A 110 8.12 -2.50 1.31
CA TRP A 110 7.52 -2.72 2.63
C TRP A 110 6.01 -2.51 2.65
N LEU A 111 5.48 -1.50 1.95
CA LEU A 111 4.02 -1.33 1.84
C LEU A 111 3.38 -2.47 1.02
N HIS A 112 4.04 -2.88 -0.07
CA HIS A 112 3.57 -4.01 -0.86
C HIS A 112 3.65 -5.33 -0.07
N CYS A 113 4.74 -5.58 0.64
CA CYS A 113 5.01 -6.75 1.48
C CYS A 113 4.13 -6.83 2.74
N SER A 114 3.80 -5.67 3.34
CA SER A 114 2.86 -5.56 4.45
C SER A 114 1.43 -5.94 4.06
N ALA A 115 1.06 -5.70 2.80
CA ALA A 115 -0.29 -5.93 2.30
C ALA A 115 -0.51 -7.30 1.63
N THR A 116 0.55 -7.94 1.13
CA THR A 116 0.48 -9.26 0.47
C THR A 116 0.68 -10.45 1.40
N GLY A 117 0.86 -10.22 2.71
CA GLY A 117 0.99 -11.27 3.72
C GLY A 117 2.42 -11.81 3.91
N THR A 118 3.44 -11.22 3.29
CA THR A 118 4.85 -11.57 3.48
C THR A 118 5.46 -10.97 4.76
N CYS A 119 4.77 -10.06 5.46
CA CYS A 119 5.22 -9.44 6.71
C CYS A 119 5.33 -10.37 7.93
N LYS A 120 4.93 -11.65 7.83
CA LYS A 120 5.09 -12.60 8.94
C LYS A 120 6.56 -12.80 9.33
N GLU A 121 7.47 -12.82 8.36
CA GLU A 121 8.91 -13.02 8.62
C GLU A 121 9.58 -11.80 9.27
N MET A 122 9.02 -10.59 9.13
CA MET A 122 9.60 -9.37 9.70
C MET A 122 9.17 -9.09 11.14
N CYS A 123 8.05 -9.68 11.59
CA CYS A 123 7.59 -9.57 12.98
C CYS A 123 8.25 -10.61 13.91
N GLU A 124 8.88 -11.65 13.37
CA GLU A 124 9.40 -12.78 14.15
C GLU A 124 10.87 -12.62 14.58
N ASP A 125 11.64 -11.70 13.98
CA ASP A 125 13.09 -11.56 14.24
C ASP A 125 13.46 -10.53 15.32
N THR A 126 12.50 -9.79 15.88
CA THR A 126 12.77 -8.83 16.98
C THR A 126 12.71 -9.46 18.37
N GLY A 127 12.34 -10.73 18.51
CA GLY A 127 12.34 -11.45 19.80
C GLY A 127 11.43 -10.87 20.89
N ASP A 128 10.73 -9.77 20.60
CA ASP A 128 9.88 -9.07 21.54
C ASP A 128 8.42 -9.53 21.38
N THR A 129 7.90 -10.08 22.45
CA THR A 129 6.53 -10.63 22.55
C THR A 129 5.56 -9.62 23.14
N GLY A 130 6.00 -8.39 23.43
CA GLY A 130 5.14 -7.29 23.84
C GLY A 130 4.63 -6.49 22.65
N ASP A 131 3.30 -6.37 22.51
CA ASP A 131 2.58 -5.28 21.84
C ASP A 131 3.17 -4.72 20.54
N ASN A 132 3.73 -5.57 19.67
CA ASN A 132 4.18 -5.20 18.34
C ASN A 132 2.96 -5.04 17.41
N GLU A 133 2.17 -4.01 17.68
CA GLU A 133 1.21 -3.47 16.73
C GLU A 133 1.99 -3.20 15.42
N PRO A 134 1.61 -3.81 14.28
CA PRO A 134 2.38 -3.67 13.06
C PRO A 134 2.58 -2.18 12.75
N ILE A 135 3.82 -1.79 12.43
CA ILE A 135 4.19 -0.39 12.17
C ILE A 135 3.22 0.28 11.20
N PHE A 136 2.73 -0.49 10.24
CA PHE A 136 1.70 -0.09 9.30
C PHE A 136 0.38 0.39 9.95
N VAL A 137 -0.12 -0.31 10.97
CA VAL A 137 -1.33 0.05 11.72
C VAL A 137 -1.14 1.39 12.41
N LYS A 138 0.00 1.55 13.09
CA LYS A 138 0.35 2.79 13.79
C LYS A 138 0.47 3.96 12.83
N ALA A 139 1.09 3.76 11.67
CA ALA A 139 1.17 4.76 10.61
C ALA A 139 -0.23 5.16 10.10
N CYS A 140 -1.08 4.17 9.78
CA CYS A 140 -2.44 4.41 9.33
C CYS A 140 -3.30 5.14 10.38
N PHE A 141 -3.22 4.73 11.66
CA PHE A 141 -3.89 5.39 12.77
C PHE A 141 -3.49 6.85 12.89
N ASN A 142 -2.19 7.14 12.84
CA ASN A 142 -1.67 8.51 12.95
C ASN A 142 -2.11 9.38 11.77
N LEU A 143 -2.08 8.84 10.54
CA LEU A 143 -2.58 9.53 9.35
C LEU A 143 -4.08 9.83 9.47
N TYR A 144 -4.88 8.87 9.91
CA TYR A 144 -6.32 9.10 10.13
C TYR A 144 -6.60 10.12 11.21
N LYS A 145 -5.92 10.03 12.36
CA LYS A 145 -6.10 10.98 13.46
C LYS A 145 -5.79 12.41 13.02
N ARG A 146 -4.81 12.61 12.13
CA ARG A 146 -4.36 13.93 11.67
C ARG A 146 -5.18 14.48 10.50
N TYR A 147 -5.49 13.65 9.51
CA TYR A 147 -6.08 14.08 8.24
C TYR A 147 -7.51 13.57 8.00
N GLY A 148 -8.01 12.70 8.87
CA GLY A 148 -9.31 12.06 8.74
C GLY A 148 -9.42 11.09 7.56
N LEU A 149 -10.65 10.65 7.27
CA LEU A 149 -10.94 9.65 6.25
C LEU A 149 -10.79 10.16 4.80
N GLN A 150 -10.68 11.47 4.60
CA GLN A 150 -10.63 12.06 3.27
C GLN A 150 -9.34 11.68 2.52
N LEU A 151 -8.22 11.58 3.23
CA LEU A 151 -6.94 11.17 2.65
C LEU A 151 -7.03 9.74 2.07
N PHE A 152 -7.55 8.80 2.86
CA PHE A 152 -7.80 7.41 2.46
C PHE A 152 -8.78 7.32 1.30
N THR A 153 -9.86 8.12 1.33
CA THR A 153 -10.85 8.15 0.23
C THR A 153 -10.24 8.65 -1.08
N ARG A 154 -9.33 9.63 -1.02
CA ARG A 154 -8.62 10.14 -2.22
C ARG A 154 -7.63 9.11 -2.76
N ALA A 155 -6.83 8.51 -1.88
CA ALA A 155 -5.91 7.42 -2.25
C ALA A 155 -6.67 6.29 -2.94
N ALA A 156 -7.74 5.79 -2.32
CA ALA A 156 -8.60 4.73 -2.86
C ALA A 156 -9.26 5.05 -4.21
N ARG A 157 -9.43 6.33 -4.56
CA ARG A 157 -9.98 6.75 -5.87
C ARG A 157 -8.92 6.79 -6.97
N ARG A 158 -7.67 7.04 -6.60
CA ARG A 158 -6.52 7.13 -7.51
C ARG A 158 -5.84 5.78 -7.72
N GLU A 159 -6.05 4.82 -6.81
CA GLU A 159 -5.55 3.45 -6.92
C GLU A 159 -5.92 2.84 -8.29
N THR A 160 -4.87 2.47 -9.01
CA THR A 160 -4.96 1.67 -10.22
C THR A 160 -4.96 0.18 -9.89
N TYR A 161 -5.16 -0.68 -10.88
CA TYR A 161 -5.19 -2.14 -10.69
C TYR A 161 -3.89 -2.74 -10.11
N GLN A 162 -2.80 -1.98 -10.04
CA GLN A 162 -1.51 -2.42 -9.52
C GLN A 162 -1.27 -1.97 -8.07
N ASP A 163 -2.09 -1.06 -7.55
CA ASP A 163 -1.87 -0.47 -6.24
C ASP A 163 -2.47 -1.32 -5.11
N CYS A 164 -1.86 -1.16 -3.94
CA CYS A 164 -2.23 -1.86 -2.72
C CYS A 164 -3.67 -1.52 -2.29
N VAL A 165 -4.60 -2.49 -2.38
CA VAL A 165 -6.06 -2.36 -2.12
C VAL A 165 -6.40 -1.97 -0.66
N VAL A 166 -5.40 -1.76 0.17
CA VAL A 166 -5.53 -1.50 1.61
C VAL A 166 -6.32 -0.22 1.90
N PHE A 167 -6.07 0.89 1.18
CA PHE A 167 -6.79 2.13 1.50
C PHE A 167 -8.23 2.09 1.02
N TYR A 168 -8.50 1.45 -0.12
CA TYR A 168 -9.87 1.13 -0.54
C TYR A 168 -10.60 0.31 0.53
N TYR A 169 -9.95 -0.73 1.06
CA TYR A 169 -10.51 -1.60 2.07
C TYR A 169 -10.84 -0.87 3.38
N ILE A 170 -9.86 -0.14 3.93
CA ILE A 170 -10.02 0.65 5.16
C ILE A 170 -11.18 1.64 4.98
N THR A 171 -11.18 2.38 3.87
CA THR A 171 -12.23 3.37 3.58
C THR A 171 -13.61 2.73 3.47
N HIS A 172 -13.72 1.59 2.80
CA HIS A 172 -14.99 0.90 2.59
C HIS A 172 -15.53 0.32 3.89
N ARG A 173 -14.67 -0.29 4.72
CA ARG A 173 -15.06 -0.89 6.00
C ARG A 173 -15.54 0.16 7.00
N ILE A 174 -14.83 1.28 7.12
CA ILE A 174 -15.25 2.41 7.97
C ILE A 174 -16.63 2.93 7.53
N LYS A 175 -16.86 3.09 6.21
CA LYS A 175 -18.14 3.57 5.68
C LYS A 175 -19.28 2.57 5.85
N ARG A 176 -19.03 1.28 5.60
CA ARG A 176 -20.04 0.22 5.66
C ARG A 176 -20.46 -0.06 7.10
N ASP A 177 -19.48 -0.19 7.99
CA ASP A 177 -19.73 -0.60 9.38
C ASP A 177 -20.08 0.59 10.28
N GLY A 178 -19.97 1.83 9.76
CA GLY A 178 -20.15 3.05 10.56
C GLY A 178 -19.18 3.12 11.73
N ALA A 179 -18.06 2.40 11.64
CA ALA A 179 -17.17 2.17 12.76
C ALA A 179 -16.43 3.47 13.11
N GLN A 180 -16.53 3.87 14.37
CA GLN A 180 -15.73 4.96 14.92
C GLN A 180 -14.32 4.43 15.19
N MET A 181 -13.35 4.96 14.45
CA MET A 181 -11.97 4.49 14.45
C MET A 181 -11.11 5.34 15.39
N ASP A 182 -11.58 5.49 16.62
CA ASP A 182 -11.07 6.47 17.58
C ASP A 182 -9.90 5.93 18.40
N THR A 183 -9.78 4.60 18.52
CA THR A 183 -8.72 3.95 19.30
C THR A 183 -7.78 3.13 18.42
N ARG A 184 -6.54 2.92 18.88
CA ARG A 184 -5.57 2.07 18.18
C ARG A 184 -6.06 0.62 18.02
N ALA A 185 -6.78 0.10 19.01
CA ALA A 185 -7.36 -1.23 18.96
C ALA A 185 -8.33 -1.40 17.78
N ASP A 186 -9.09 -0.35 17.42
CA ASP A 186 -10.00 -0.36 16.27
C ASP A 186 -9.23 -0.52 14.95
N TRP A 187 -8.02 0.04 14.88
CA TRP A 187 -7.15 -0.05 13.71
C TRP A 187 -6.46 -1.41 13.59
N ALA A 188 -6.06 -2.01 14.71
CA ALA A 188 -5.51 -3.36 14.71
C ALA A 188 -6.50 -4.39 14.09
N LEU A 189 -7.81 -4.20 14.32
CA LEU A 189 -8.88 -5.00 13.73
C LEU A 189 -9.07 -4.77 12.21
N LEU A 190 -8.72 -3.57 11.72
CA LEU A 190 -8.73 -3.27 10.28
C LEU A 190 -7.53 -3.91 9.57
N THR A 191 -6.39 -3.98 10.23
CA THR A 191 -5.14 -4.49 9.65
C THR A 191 -4.95 -5.98 9.81
N GLN A 192 -5.86 -6.65 10.51
CA GLN A 192 -6.11 -8.06 10.28
C GLN A 192 -6.72 -8.22 8.88
N PHE A 193 -5.87 -8.07 7.86
CA PHE A 193 -6.13 -8.49 6.49
C PHE A 193 -6.11 -10.01 6.46
N GLU A 194 -6.98 -10.66 7.23
CA GLU A 194 -7.45 -11.97 6.83
C GLU A 194 -8.03 -11.75 5.44
N ARG A 195 -7.38 -12.35 4.42
CA ARG A 195 -7.70 -12.21 3.00
C ARG A 195 -9.19 -11.96 2.85
N TYR A 196 -9.58 -10.70 2.61
CA TYR A 196 -10.97 -10.27 2.65
C TYR A 196 -11.79 -11.26 1.85
N GLU A 197 -12.66 -12.01 2.55
CA GLU A 197 -13.22 -13.23 2.01
C GLU A 197 -13.75 -12.94 0.62
N TRP A 198 -13.31 -13.75 -0.35
CA TRP A 198 -13.60 -13.52 -1.76
C TRP A 198 -15.08 -13.23 -2.02
N GLU A 199 -15.96 -13.89 -1.27
CA GLU A 199 -17.41 -13.75 -1.31
C GLU A 199 -17.91 -12.33 -1.00
N HIS A 200 -17.22 -11.61 -0.12
CA HIS A 200 -17.58 -10.25 0.32
C HIS A 200 -17.10 -9.14 -0.62
N GLN A 201 -16.31 -9.47 -1.63
CA GLN A 201 -15.84 -8.48 -2.60
C GLN A 201 -16.92 -8.13 -3.62
N THR A 202 -17.00 -6.84 -3.98
CA THR A 202 -17.77 -6.43 -5.17
C THR A 202 -17.18 -7.09 -6.41
N ILE A 203 -17.96 -7.23 -7.49
CA ILE A 203 -17.45 -7.77 -8.76
C ILE A 203 -16.20 -7.00 -9.24
N LEU A 204 -16.18 -5.67 -9.07
CA LEU A 204 -15.00 -4.88 -9.41
C LEU A 204 -13.81 -5.24 -8.53
N GLY A 205 -14.00 -5.38 -7.21
CA GLY A 205 -12.96 -5.83 -6.29
C GLY A 205 -12.38 -7.19 -6.68
N LYS A 206 -13.24 -8.17 -7.01
CA LYS A 206 -12.82 -9.50 -7.47
C LYS A 206 -11.93 -9.44 -8.71
N TRP A 207 -12.23 -8.56 -9.67
CA TRP A 207 -11.39 -8.36 -10.87
C TRP A 207 -10.04 -7.71 -10.55
N ASN A 208 -10.05 -6.74 -9.63
CA ASN A 208 -8.84 -6.01 -9.23
C ASN A 208 -7.90 -6.93 -8.46
N CYS A 209 -8.45 -7.79 -7.60
CA CYS A 209 -7.71 -8.70 -6.74
C CYS A 209 -7.40 -10.05 -7.40
N LEU A 210 -7.61 -10.21 -8.70
CA LEU A 210 -7.48 -11.51 -9.38
C LEU A 210 -6.09 -12.15 -9.22
N THR A 211 -5.03 -11.35 -9.14
CA THR A 211 -3.65 -11.83 -8.95
C THR A 211 -3.31 -12.11 -7.47
N LEU A 212 -4.08 -11.55 -6.55
CA LEU A 212 -3.89 -11.67 -5.09
C LEU A 212 -4.66 -12.84 -4.48
N TYR A 213 -5.68 -13.34 -5.18
CA TYR A 213 -6.54 -14.43 -4.73
C TYR A 213 -6.43 -15.64 -5.65
N GLY A 214 -7.00 -16.75 -5.22
CA GLY A 214 -7.17 -17.91 -6.07
C GLY A 214 -6.00 -18.88 -6.03
N CYS A 215 -5.29 -19.01 -7.14
CA CYS A 215 -4.29 -20.03 -7.35
C CYS A 215 -2.87 -19.45 -7.34
N ASP A 216 -2.02 -19.94 -6.45
CA ASP A 216 -0.61 -19.52 -6.34
C ASP A 216 0.28 -20.08 -7.45
N THR A 217 -0.24 -20.98 -8.30
CA THR A 217 0.51 -21.47 -9.46
C THR A 217 0.60 -20.38 -10.52
N GLU A 218 1.83 -19.94 -10.82
CA GLU A 218 2.10 -18.89 -11.80
C GLU A 218 1.44 -19.17 -13.16
N GLU A 219 1.53 -20.42 -13.61
CA GLU A 219 0.98 -20.93 -14.86
C GLU A 219 -0.46 -21.48 -14.71
N CYS A 220 -1.26 -20.94 -13.79
CA CYS A 220 -2.65 -21.37 -13.64
C CYS A 220 -3.46 -21.02 -14.90
N PRO A 221 -3.98 -22.03 -15.65
CA PRO A 221 -4.68 -21.77 -16.91
C PRO A 221 -5.98 -20.99 -16.71
N GLU A 222 -6.65 -21.22 -15.58
CA GLU A 222 -7.91 -20.54 -15.26
C GLU A 222 -7.67 -19.07 -14.87
N ARG A 223 -6.59 -18.78 -14.12
CA ARG A 223 -6.20 -17.40 -13.80
C ARG A 223 -5.86 -16.63 -15.07
N LYS A 224 -5.02 -17.20 -15.95
CA LYS A 224 -4.67 -16.59 -17.24
C LYS A 224 -5.90 -16.34 -18.13
N ALA A 225 -6.86 -17.27 -18.13
CA ALA A 225 -8.09 -17.09 -18.86
C ALA A 225 -8.95 -15.93 -18.29
N LEU A 226 -9.01 -15.79 -16.97
CA LEU A 226 -9.69 -14.67 -16.31
C LEU A 226 -8.96 -13.34 -16.54
N GLU A 227 -7.63 -13.31 -16.52
CA GLU A 227 -6.83 -12.12 -16.84
C GLU A 227 -7.10 -11.64 -18.28
N ALA A 228 -7.12 -12.57 -19.25
CA ALA A 228 -7.46 -12.24 -20.63
C ALA A 228 -8.92 -11.76 -20.80
N LEU A 229 -9.85 -12.22 -19.96
CA LEU A 229 -11.22 -11.70 -19.93
C LEU A 229 -11.29 -10.31 -19.28
N ARG A 230 -10.48 -10.06 -18.26
CA ARG A 230 -10.35 -8.75 -17.61
C ARG A 230 -9.88 -7.69 -18.59
N GLU A 231 -8.87 -7.99 -19.42
CA GLU A 231 -8.35 -7.07 -20.44
C GLU A 231 -9.39 -6.70 -21.50
N LYS A 232 -10.30 -7.62 -21.83
CA LYS A 232 -11.37 -7.41 -22.82
C LYS A 232 -12.60 -6.72 -22.23
N ARG A 233 -12.63 -6.50 -20.92
CA ARG A 233 -13.82 -6.00 -20.23
C ARG A 233 -14.04 -4.52 -20.53
N VAL A 234 -15.24 -4.20 -21.01
CA VAL A 234 -15.70 -2.82 -21.15
C VAL A 234 -16.30 -2.35 -19.83
N ARG A 235 -15.80 -1.24 -19.28
CA ARG A 235 -16.30 -0.68 -18.02
C ARG A 235 -17.79 -0.35 -18.17
N GLY A 236 -18.62 -0.85 -17.24
CA GLY A 236 -20.07 -0.66 -17.23
C GLY A 236 -20.87 -1.77 -17.91
N VAL A 237 -20.24 -2.67 -18.68
CA VAL A 237 -20.90 -3.85 -19.26
C VAL A 237 -20.71 -5.04 -18.34
N ARG A 238 -21.82 -5.70 -17.97
CA ARG A 238 -21.82 -6.91 -17.14
C ARG A 238 -22.10 -8.15 -17.98
N ASP A 239 -21.28 -9.18 -17.81
CA ASP A 239 -21.49 -10.51 -18.39
C ASP A 239 -21.70 -11.50 -17.23
N PRO A 240 -22.94 -11.98 -17.00
CA PRO A 240 -23.24 -12.83 -15.85
C PRO A 240 -22.54 -14.20 -15.92
N VAL A 241 -22.19 -14.68 -17.11
CA VAL A 241 -21.50 -15.97 -17.26
C VAL A 241 -20.04 -15.82 -16.83
N VAL A 242 -19.39 -14.75 -17.28
CA VAL A 242 -18.00 -14.44 -16.93
C VAL A 242 -17.88 -14.07 -15.44
N GLU A 243 -18.84 -13.30 -14.91
CA GLU A 243 -18.88 -12.97 -13.48
C GLU A 243 -19.07 -14.23 -12.62
N LYS A 244 -20.00 -15.13 -12.96
CA LYS A 244 -20.16 -16.39 -12.24
C LYS A 244 -18.89 -17.24 -12.28
N ARG A 245 -18.19 -17.30 -13.42
CA ARG A 245 -16.91 -18.01 -13.55
C ARG A 245 -15.84 -17.45 -12.62
N LEU A 246 -15.75 -16.12 -12.51
CA LEU A 246 -14.85 -15.44 -11.58
C LEU A 246 -15.21 -15.78 -10.13
N GLU A 247 -16.49 -15.70 -9.76
CA GLU A 247 -16.96 -16.02 -8.41
C GLU A 247 -16.60 -17.45 -8.02
N ASP A 248 -16.96 -18.40 -8.87
CA ASP A 248 -16.63 -19.81 -8.74
C ASP A 248 -15.12 -20.03 -8.56
N TRP A 249 -14.28 -19.36 -9.34
CA TRP A 249 -12.83 -19.56 -9.30
C TRP A 249 -12.22 -19.15 -7.96
N GLY A 250 -12.59 -17.98 -7.42
CA GLY A 250 -12.04 -17.52 -6.15
C GLY A 250 -12.71 -18.13 -4.92
N ALA A 251 -13.88 -18.79 -5.05
CA ALA A 251 -14.48 -19.60 -3.98
C ALA A 251 -13.96 -21.05 -3.92
N LYS A 252 -13.46 -21.58 -5.04
CA LYS A 252 -12.88 -22.95 -5.15
C LYS A 252 -11.44 -23.17 -4.63
N PRO A 253 -10.59 -22.18 -4.31
CA PRO A 253 -9.22 -22.46 -3.95
C PRO A 253 -9.15 -23.26 -2.66
N LYS A 254 -8.47 -24.40 -2.71
CA LYS A 254 -8.20 -25.20 -1.53
C LYS A 254 -6.85 -24.79 -0.98
N ALA A 255 -6.82 -24.44 0.30
CA ALA A 255 -5.57 -24.23 1.01
C ALA A 255 -4.76 -25.53 1.02
N CYS A 256 -3.43 -25.40 1.02
CA CYS A 256 -2.52 -26.52 1.19
C CYS A 256 -2.80 -27.18 2.54
N SER A 257 -3.17 -28.46 2.54
CA SER A 257 -3.58 -29.20 3.74
C SER A 257 -2.47 -29.40 4.79
N THR A 258 -1.25 -28.90 4.54
CA THR A 258 -0.12 -29.01 5.46
C THR A 258 0.25 -27.69 6.09
N CYS A 259 0.37 -26.62 5.30
CA CYS A 259 0.81 -25.31 5.79
C CYS A 259 -0.29 -24.25 5.77
N GLU A 260 -1.40 -24.49 5.06
CA GLU A 260 -2.54 -23.58 4.87
C GLU A 260 -2.19 -22.19 4.29
N SER A 261 -0.91 -21.90 4.05
CA SER A 261 -0.41 -20.61 3.57
C SER A 261 -0.53 -20.41 2.06
N SER A 262 -0.78 -21.47 1.30
CA SER A 262 -0.91 -21.41 -0.16
C SER A 262 -2.25 -21.98 -0.60
N SER A 263 -2.84 -21.42 -1.65
CA SER A 263 -4.15 -21.80 -2.18
C SER A 263 -4.07 -22.22 -3.65
N TYR A 264 -4.83 -23.26 -4.00
CA TYR A 264 -4.83 -23.84 -5.34
C TYR A 264 -6.25 -24.07 -5.86
N CYS A 265 -6.53 -23.66 -7.10
CA CYS A 265 -7.83 -23.92 -7.71
C CYS A 265 -8.03 -25.41 -8.07
N SER A 266 -6.94 -26.20 -8.15
CA SER A 266 -7.00 -27.64 -8.41
C SER A 266 -5.76 -28.37 -7.88
N ALA A 267 -5.88 -29.69 -7.70
CA ALA A 267 -4.75 -30.56 -7.35
C ALA A 267 -3.67 -30.59 -8.45
N ALA A 268 -4.05 -30.34 -9.71
CA ALA A 268 -3.09 -30.25 -10.81
C ALA A 268 -2.17 -29.02 -10.64
N CYS A 269 -2.77 -27.87 -10.30
CA CYS A 269 -2.02 -26.65 -10.00
C CYS A 269 -1.12 -26.82 -8.76
N GLN A 270 -1.64 -27.44 -7.69
CA GLN A 270 -0.83 -27.75 -6.51
C GLN A 270 0.40 -28.61 -6.86
N ARG A 271 0.24 -29.65 -7.67
CA ARG A 271 1.36 -30.51 -8.10
C ARG A 271 2.36 -29.75 -8.98
N ALA A 272 1.87 -28.90 -9.89
CA ALA A 272 2.73 -28.08 -10.75
C ALA A 272 3.57 -27.09 -9.92
N HIS A 273 2.98 -26.47 -8.90
CA HIS A 273 3.67 -25.54 -8.01
C HIS A 273 4.55 -26.23 -6.95
N TRP A 274 4.44 -27.55 -6.77
CA TRP A 274 5.04 -28.25 -5.63
C TRP A 274 6.56 -28.09 -5.51
N LEU A 275 7.30 -28.07 -6.63
CA LEU A 275 8.76 -27.92 -6.59
C LEU A 275 9.18 -26.58 -5.97
N VAL A 276 8.42 -25.52 -6.21
CA VAL A 276 8.65 -24.18 -5.68
C VAL A 276 8.09 -24.05 -4.26
N HIS A 277 6.89 -24.57 -4.02
CA HIS A 277 6.20 -24.46 -2.73
C HIS A 277 6.80 -25.33 -1.61
N LYS A 278 7.37 -26.50 -1.93
CA LYS A 278 7.79 -27.50 -0.93
C LYS A 278 8.75 -26.94 0.15
N PRO A 279 9.80 -26.17 -0.17
CA PRO A 279 10.68 -25.60 0.85
C PRO A 279 9.93 -24.70 1.85
N GLU A 280 9.04 -23.84 1.38
CA GLU A 280 8.24 -22.93 2.22
C GLU A 280 7.19 -23.68 3.04
N CYS A 281 6.50 -24.65 2.43
CA CYS A 281 5.53 -25.51 3.10
C CYS A 281 6.14 -26.20 4.33
N LEU A 282 7.38 -26.69 4.22
CA LEU A 282 8.10 -27.34 5.32
C LEU A 282 8.50 -26.37 6.43
N LYS A 283 8.83 -25.11 6.11
CA LYS A 283 9.07 -24.05 7.11
C LYS A 283 7.78 -23.76 7.89
N ASN A 284 6.68 -23.55 7.16
CA ASN A 284 5.40 -23.11 7.73
C ASN A 284 4.65 -24.22 8.50
N ARG A 285 4.89 -25.50 8.18
CA ARG A 285 4.31 -26.66 8.87
C ARG A 285 4.52 -26.66 10.39
N LYS A 286 5.59 -26.03 10.89
CA LYS A 286 5.90 -26.02 12.33
C LYS A 286 4.89 -25.20 13.15
N PHE A 287 4.14 -24.31 12.52
CA PHE A 287 3.23 -23.38 13.20
C PHE A 287 1.80 -23.90 13.31
N SER A 288 1.32 -24.76 12.40
CA SER A 288 -0.08 -25.20 12.40
C SER A 288 -0.45 -26.23 13.48
N LYS A 289 0.53 -26.82 14.17
CA LYS A 289 0.28 -27.84 15.22
C LYS A 289 0.05 -27.28 16.62
N ARG A 290 -0.02 -25.96 16.80
CA ARG A 290 -0.14 -25.32 18.12
C ARG A 290 -1.53 -24.74 18.42
N SER A 291 -2.50 -24.91 17.52
CA SER A 291 -3.91 -24.49 17.71
C SER A 291 -4.77 -25.61 18.27
#